data_AF-A0A7J0GSC7-F1
#
_entry.id   AF-A0A7J0GSC7-F1
#
_cell.length_a   1.000
_cell.length_b   1.000
_cell.length_c   1.000
_cell.angle_alpha   90.00
_cell.angle_beta   90.00
_cell.angle_gamma   90.00
#
_symmetry.space_group_name_H-M   'P 1'
#
loop_
_entity.id
_entity.type
_entity.pdbx_description
1 polymer ?
#
loop_
_entity_poly.entity_id
_entity_poly.type
_entity_poly.pdbx_seq_one_letter_code
_entity_poly.pdbx_strand_id
1 'polypeptide(L)' 'MDTVMSLGAEKLVVIFSKSNCCICHSIKTLMSSFGANPTVYELNELPNSWRNN' A
#
# COMPACT_ATOMS: atom_id res chain seq x y z
N MET A 1 7.08 8.99 -10.71
CA MET A 1 7.49 7.76 -10.01
C MET A 1 8.25 8.07 -8.72
N ASP A 2 8.81 9.28 -8.63
CA ASP A 2 9.69 9.73 -7.54
C ASP A 2 9.04 9.70 -6.17
N THR A 3 7.76 10.07 -6.06
CA THR A 3 7.01 9.97 -4.79
C THR A 3 6.92 8.52 -4.29
N VAL A 4 6.66 7.56 -5.18
CA VAL A 4 6.57 6.13 -4.81
C VAL A 4 7.94 5.63 -4.33
N MET A 5 9.01 6.01 -5.02
CA MET A 5 10.38 5.68 -4.64
C MET A 5 10.75 6.29 -3.28
N SER A 6 10.37 7.56 -3.03
CA SER A 6 10.63 8.25 -1.77
C SER A 6 9.92 7.58 -0.59
N LEU A 7 8.66 7.17 -0.76
CA LEU A 7 7.91 6.46 0.29
C LEU A 7 8.53 5.09 0.61
N GLY A 8 9.09 4.42 -0.40
CA GLY A 8 9.81 3.17 -0.25
C GLY A 8 11.18 3.30 0.42
N ALA A 9 11.85 4.45 0.28
CA ALA A 9 13.19 4.65 0.83
C ALA A 9 13.22 4.71 2.38
N GLU A 10 12.11 5.10 3.01
CA GLU A 10 12.01 5.29 4.47
C GLU A 10 11.51 4.06 5.24
N LYS A 11 11.02 3.04 4.54
CA LYS A 11 10.33 1.88 5.14
C LYS A 11 10.88 0.57 4.60
N LEU A 12 10.92 -0.46 5.44
CA LEU A 12 11.37 -1.80 5.02
C LEU A 12 10.44 -2.43 3.97
N VAL A 13 9.13 -2.22 4.12
CA VAL A 13 8.10 -2.69 3.17
C VAL A 13 6.99 -1.64 3.10
N VAL A 14 6.61 -1.26 1.88
CA VAL A 14 5.44 -0.44 1.61
C VAL A 14 4.50 -1.21 0.70
N ILE A 15 3.22 -1.27 1.07
CA ILE A 15 2.16 -1.91 0.29
C ILE A 15 1.19 -0.83 -0.16
N PHE A 16 1.06 -0.64 -1.47
CA PHE A 16 -0.03 0.12 -2.06
C PHE A 16 -1.13 -0.86 -2.45
N SER A 17 -2.31 -0.74 -1.84
CA SER A 17 -3.40 -1.71 -2.01
C SER A 17 -4.74 -1.04 -2.26
N LYS A 18 -5.75 -1.88 -2.50
CA LYS A 18 -7.15 -1.49 -2.52
C LYS A 18 -7.84 -2.15 -1.33
N SER A 19 -8.68 -1.42 -0.62
CA SER A 19 -9.55 -2.02 0.38
C SER A 19 -10.58 -2.94 -0.27
N ASN A 20 -10.99 -3.95 0.47
CA ASN A 20 -11.88 -5.02 0.00
C ASN A 20 -11.35 -5.81 -1.22
N CYS A 21 -10.04 -6.05 -1.28
CA CYS A 21 -9.36 -6.86 -2.30
C CYS A 21 -8.82 -8.16 -1.67
N CYS A 22 -9.30 -9.32 -2.12
CA CYS A 22 -8.92 -10.63 -1.56
C CYS A 22 -7.42 -10.92 -1.68
N ILE A 23 -6.82 -10.61 -2.84
CA ILE A 23 -5.38 -10.79 -3.07
C ILE A 23 -4.57 -9.86 -2.16
N CYS A 24 -5.01 -8.62 -2.03
CA CYS A 24 -4.35 -7.62 -1.20
C CYS A 24 -4.36 -8.03 0.28
N HIS A 25 -5.45 -8.65 0.75
CA HIS A 25 -5.52 -9.25 2.08
C HIS A 25 -4.50 -10.40 2.24
N SER A 26 -4.42 -11.30 1.26
CA SER A 26 -3.45 -12.40 1.29
C SER A 26 -2.01 -11.90 1.31
N ILE A 27 -1.66 -10.89 0.53
CA ILE A 27 -0.30 -10.30 0.53
C ILE A 27 0.01 -9.62 1.87
N LYS A 28 -0.91 -8.81 2.42
CA LYS A 28 -0.75 -8.21 3.75
C LYS A 28 -0.51 -9.26 4.84
N THR A 29 -1.27 -10.35 4.80
CA THR A 29 -1.14 -11.49 5.72
C THR A 29 0.19 -12.20 5.54
N LEU A 30 0.58 -12.51 4.29
CA LEU A 30 1.83 -13.20 3.99
C LEU A 30 3.05 -12.40 4.45
N MET A 31 3.10 -11.10 4.16
CA MET A 31 4.20 -10.24 4.60
C MET A 31 4.28 -10.19 6.14
N SER A 32 3.13 -10.07 6.81
CA SER A 32 3.07 -10.08 8.28
C SER A 32 3.51 -11.43 8.87
N SER A 33 3.22 -12.55 8.19
CA SER A 33 3.65 -13.89 8.63
C SER A 33 5.17 -14.09 8.59
N PHE A 34 5.89 -13.29 7.79
CA PHE A 34 7.35 -13.24 7.80
C PHE A 34 7.91 -12.28 8.88
N GLY A 35 7.05 -11.73 9.76
CA GLY A 35 7.44 -10.77 10.78
C GLY A 35 7.67 -9.35 10.24
N ALA A 36 7.29 -9.06 9.00
CA ALA A 36 7.37 -7.70 8.48
C ALA A 36 6.30 -6.80 9.13
N ASN A 37 6.63 -5.52 9.27
CA ASN A 37 5.68 -4.47 9.66
C ASN A 37 5.43 -3.53 8.46
N PRO A 38 4.63 -3.95 7.46
CA PRO A 38 4.44 -3.18 6.24
C PRO A 38 3.64 -1.90 6.50
N THR A 39 4.06 -0.79 5.90
CA THR A 39 3.22 0.41 5.80
C THR A 39 2.24 0.25 4.65
N VAL A 40 0.93 0.37 4.90
CA VAL A 40 -0.12 0.14 3.90
C VAL A 40 -0.81 1.45 3.52
N TYR A 41 -0.90 1.73 2.21
CA TYR A 41 -1.67 2.84 1.65
C TYR A 41 -2.85 2.28 0.83
N GLU A 42 -4.08 2.47 1.32
CA GLU A 42 -5.30 2.03 0.62
C GLU A 42 -5.76 3.08 -0.39
N LEU A 43 -5.43 2.86 -1.66
CA LEU A 43 -5.54 3.86 -2.73
C LEU A 43 -6.98 4.29 -3.04
N ASN A 44 -7.96 3.41 -2.83
CA ASN A 44 -9.37 3.70 -3.08
C ASN A 44 -10.07 4.38 -1.89
N GLU A 45 -9.38 4.56 -0.77
CA GLU A 45 -9.87 5.33 0.37
C GLU A 45 -9.32 6.76 0.37
N LEU A 46 -8.29 7.00 -0.44
CA LEU A 46 -7.77 8.35 -0.66
C LEU A 46 -8.80 9.18 -1.43
N PRO A 47 -8.98 10.47 -1.07
CA PRO A 47 -9.76 11.39 -1.86
C PRO A 47 -9.26 11.38 -3.30
N ASN A 48 -10.15 11.04 -4.24
CA ASN A 48 -9.83 11.00 -5.66
C ASN A 48 -9.66 12.42 -6.20
N SER A 49 -8.57 13.11 -5.88
CA SER A 49 -8.25 14.44 -6.39
C SER A 49 -8.07 14.46 -7.91
N TRP A 50 -7.80 13.31 -8.52
CA TRP A 50 -7.61 13.13 -9.97
C TRP A 50 -8.90 12.93 -10.77
N ARG A 51 -10.07 12.72 -10.14
CA ARG A 51 -11.35 12.49 -10.84
C ARG A 51 -12.11 13.78 -11.17
N ASN A 52 -11.52 14.94 -10.90
CA ASN A 52 -12.13 16.26 -11.10
C ASN A 52 -11.47 17.04 -12.25
N ASN A 53 -11.00 16.36 -13.29
CA ASN A 53 -10.60 16.95 -14.58
C ASN A 53 -11.13 16.07 -15.71
#